data_AF-E3N6M4-F1
#
_entry.id   AF-E3N6M4-F1
#
_cell.length_a   1.000
_cell.length_b   1.000
_cell.length_c   1.000
_cell.angle_alpha   90.00
_cell.angle_beta   90.00
_cell.angle_gamma   90.00
#
_symmetry.space_group_name_H-M   'P 1'
#
loop_
_entity.id
_entity.type
_entity.pdbx_description
1 polymer ?
#
loop_
_entity_poly.entity_id
_entity_poly.type
_entity_poly.pdbx_seq_one_letter_code
_entity_poly.pdbx_strand_id
1 'polypeptide(L)'
;MLNLNDLIFDVTMLQNSRRAQQWPIFDHTKESFASFIRALQQVNLPVHSYAKKIEELINCAYSGNEDVRNAIRLSSFLSGLRPEKRKEIRNPTLENFEETVRAARNMENTQSLESAEQGNIVAAVQQLTETFRHWN
;
A
#
# COMPACT_ATOMS: atom_id res chain seq x y z
N MET A 1 -35.14 1.79 -8.02
CA MET A 1 -34.31 2.57 -8.95
C MET A 1 -33.21 3.23 -8.15
N LEU A 2 -31.98 2.74 -8.21
CA LEU A 2 -30.84 3.37 -7.54
C LEU A 2 -30.36 4.54 -8.43
N ASN A 3 -30.25 5.72 -7.82
CA ASN A 3 -30.01 6.97 -8.52
C ASN A 3 -28.53 7.03 -8.93
N LEU A 4 -28.24 7.33 -10.21
CA LEU A 4 -26.88 7.41 -10.76
C LEU A 4 -25.98 8.38 -9.98
N ASN A 5 -26.57 9.35 -9.28
CA ASN A 5 -25.86 10.31 -8.44
C ASN A 5 -25.29 9.69 -7.16
N ASP A 6 -25.92 8.64 -6.60
CA ASP A 6 -25.44 7.97 -5.38
C ASP A 6 -24.19 7.11 -5.68
N LEU A 7 -24.13 6.50 -6.87
CA LEU A 7 -22.98 5.71 -7.31
C LEU A 7 -21.75 6.59 -7.63
N ILE A 8 -21.97 7.79 -8.15
CA ILE A 8 -20.90 8.77 -8.44
C ILE A 8 -20.34 9.38 -7.15
N PHE A 9 -21.20 9.59 -6.14
CA PHE A 9 -20.78 10.11 -4.84
C PHE A 9 -19.89 9.12 -4.08
N ASP A 10 -20.20 7.81 -4.16
CA ASP A 10 -19.41 6.76 -3.50
C ASP A 10 -18.03 6.57 -4.16
N VAL A 11 -17.97 6.59 -5.51
CA VAL A 11 -16.71 6.46 -6.26
C VAL A 11 -15.80 7.69 -6.05
N THR A 12 -16.37 8.89 -5.97
CA THR A 12 -15.59 10.12 -5.72
C THR A 12 -15.12 10.23 -4.27
N MET A 13 -15.87 9.72 -3.28
CA MET A 13 -15.41 9.60 -1.89
C MET A 13 -14.30 8.56 -1.71
N LEU A 14 -14.39 7.42 -2.42
CA LEU A 14 -13.32 6.41 -2.45
C LEU A 14 -12.05 6.90 -3.16
N GLN A 15 -12.18 7.75 -4.19
CA GLN A 15 -11.04 8.38 -4.86
C GLN A 15 -10.45 9.57 -4.06
N ASN A 16 -11.27 10.34 -3.34
CA ASN A 16 -10.78 11.41 -2.47
C ASN A 16 -10.12 10.90 -1.19
N SER A 17 -10.55 9.75 -0.66
CA SER A 17 -9.83 9.07 0.43
C SER A 17 -8.42 8.59 0.01
N ARG A 18 -8.18 8.39 -1.30
CA ARG A 18 -6.86 8.06 -1.86
C ARG A 18 -5.98 9.30 -2.11
N ARG A 19 -6.54 10.52 -2.14
CA ARG A 19 -5.82 11.76 -2.50
C ARG A 19 -5.36 12.61 -1.31
N ALA A 20 -5.77 12.32 -0.08
CA ALA A 20 -5.53 13.21 1.07
C ALA A 20 -4.69 12.62 2.21
N GLN A 21 -3.83 11.63 1.98
CA GLN A 21 -2.73 11.34 2.93
C GLN A 21 -1.45 12.02 2.44
N GLN A 22 -1.32 13.30 2.82
CA GLN A 22 -0.06 14.00 2.72
C GLN A 22 0.96 13.27 3.62
N TRP A 23 2.10 12.89 3.05
CA TRP A 23 3.18 12.29 3.84
C TRP A 23 3.55 13.22 5.00
N PRO A 24 3.83 12.69 6.20
CA PRO A 24 4.38 13.51 7.25
C PRO A 24 5.68 14.14 6.71
N ILE A 25 5.86 15.42 7.00
CA ILE A 25 7.03 16.18 6.58
C ILE A 25 8.06 16.02 7.70
N PHE A 26 9.27 15.58 7.35
CA PHE A 26 10.34 15.48 8.32
C PHE A 26 10.69 16.86 8.86
N ASP A 27 10.51 17.05 10.16
CA ASP A 27 10.87 18.27 10.87
C ASP A 27 12.05 17.99 11.81
N HIS A 28 13.25 18.34 11.37
CA HIS A 28 14.50 18.16 12.11
C HIS A 28 14.53 18.89 13.46
N THR A 29 13.63 19.86 13.68
CA THR A 29 13.53 20.60 14.95
C THR A 29 12.69 19.87 16.00
N LYS A 30 11.85 18.91 15.58
CA LYS A 30 10.88 18.22 16.43
C LYS A 30 11.24 16.77 16.71
N GLU A 31 11.91 16.10 15.79
CA GLU A 31 12.23 14.67 15.94
C GLU A 31 13.53 14.25 15.25
N SER A 32 14.09 13.15 15.74
CA SER A 32 15.19 12.46 15.08
C SER A 32 14.73 11.82 13.78
N PHE A 33 15.56 11.89 12.74
CA PHE A 33 15.32 11.21 11.47
C PHE A 33 15.04 9.71 11.65
N ALA A 34 15.74 9.06 12.58
CA ALA A 34 15.53 7.64 12.87
C ALA A 34 14.15 7.35 13.46
N SER A 35 13.64 8.24 14.32
CA SER A 35 12.29 8.15 14.88
C SER A 35 11.22 8.38 13.80
N PHE A 36 11.42 9.40 12.97
CA PHE A 36 10.53 9.72 11.86
C PHE A 36 10.40 8.58 10.86
N ILE A 37 11.52 8.02 10.40
CA ILE A 37 11.54 6.89 9.46
C ILE A 37 10.86 5.65 10.06
N ARG A 38 11.07 5.38 11.35
CA ARG A 38 10.43 4.25 12.02
C ARG A 38 8.92 4.44 12.16
N ALA A 39 8.44 5.68 12.26
CA ALA A 39 7.02 6.01 12.33
C ALA A 39 6.33 5.94 10.95
N LEU A 40 7.08 5.97 9.84
CA LEU A 40 6.51 5.85 8.50
C LEU A 40 5.97 4.45 8.23
N GLN A 41 4.65 4.37 8.09
CA GLN A 41 3.95 3.14 7.76
C GLN A 41 3.31 3.22 6.38
N GLN A 42 3.19 2.08 5.71
CA GLN A 42 2.53 1.97 4.42
C GLN A 42 1.03 2.30 4.52
N VAL A 43 0.35 1.77 5.55
CA VAL A 43 -1.10 1.77 5.86
C VAL A 43 -2.06 1.89 4.67
N ASN A 44 -2.17 3.00 3.95
CA ASN A 44 -3.13 3.20 2.85
C ASN A 44 -2.49 3.51 1.49
N LEU A 45 -1.17 3.38 1.36
CA LEU A 45 -0.43 3.78 0.18
C LEU A 45 0.04 2.56 -0.64
N PRO A 46 0.07 2.68 -1.97
CA PRO A 46 0.64 1.65 -2.84
C PRO A 46 2.09 1.36 -2.44
N VAL A 47 2.51 0.10 -2.56
CA VAL A 47 3.87 -0.34 -2.21
C VAL A 47 4.93 0.49 -2.92
N HIS A 48 4.71 0.79 -4.20
CA HIS A 48 5.65 1.57 -5.00
C HIS A 48 5.83 3.01 -4.46
N SER A 49 4.74 3.67 -4.07
CA SER A 49 4.78 5.02 -3.52
C SER A 49 5.48 5.05 -2.16
N TYR A 50 5.25 4.05 -1.32
CA TYR A 50 5.94 3.90 -0.04
C TYR A 50 7.44 3.64 -0.21
N ALA A 51 7.81 2.72 -1.11
CA ALA A 51 9.21 2.42 -1.42
C ALA A 51 9.97 3.66 -1.89
N LYS A 52 9.39 4.41 -2.84
CA LYS A 52 9.98 5.66 -3.36
C LYS A 52 10.19 6.69 -2.25
N LYS A 53 9.22 6.84 -1.34
CA LYS A 53 9.34 7.79 -0.23
C LYS A 53 10.46 7.43 0.73
N ILE A 54 10.59 6.14 1.08
CA ILE A 54 11.69 5.65 1.92
C ILE A 54 13.03 5.90 1.24
N GLU A 55 13.14 5.61 -0.05
CA GLU A 55 14.36 5.86 -0.82
C GLU A 55 14.76 7.35 -0.82
N GLU A 56 13.83 8.25 -1.12
CA GLU A 56 14.08 9.70 -1.10
C GLU A 56 14.59 10.17 0.26
N LEU A 57 13.94 9.75 1.34
CA LEU A 57 14.32 10.18 2.69
C LEU A 57 15.69 9.66 3.10
N ILE A 58 15.99 8.39 2.83
CA ILE A 58 17.30 7.79 3.14
C ILE A 58 18.42 8.44 2.33
N ASN A 59 18.17 8.75 1.05
CA ASN A 59 19.14 9.45 0.19
C ASN A 59 19.43 10.87 0.68
N CYS A 60 18.44 11.55 1.27
CA CYS A 60 18.63 12.87 1.87
C CYS A 60 19.40 12.83 3.19
N ALA A 61 19.19 11.81 4.03
CA ALA A 61 19.76 11.75 5.37
C ALA A 61 21.17 11.14 5.44
N TYR A 62 21.52 10.25 4.51
CA TYR A 62 22.79 9.54 4.52
C TYR A 62 23.54 9.79 3.20
N SER A 63 24.64 10.55 3.26
CA SER A 63 25.56 10.72 2.14
C SER A 63 26.83 9.88 2.36
N GLY A 64 27.23 9.10 1.35
CA GLY A 64 28.60 8.55 1.25
C GLY A 64 28.80 7.04 1.50
N ASN A 65 27.83 6.29 2.04
CA ASN A 65 27.94 4.83 2.18
C ASN A 65 26.69 4.12 1.67
N GLU A 66 26.79 3.51 0.49
CA GLU A 66 25.67 2.82 -0.17
C GLU A 66 25.22 1.56 0.57
N ASP A 67 26.14 0.78 1.13
CA ASP A 67 25.79 -0.45 1.84
C ASP A 67 24.97 -0.15 3.09
N VAL A 68 25.38 0.87 3.84
CA VAL A 68 24.64 1.35 5.02
C VAL A 68 23.29 1.92 4.61
N ARG A 69 23.23 2.70 3.52
CA ARG A 69 21.95 3.20 2.98
C ARG A 69 21.01 2.06 2.63
N ASN A 70 21.50 1.07 1.90
CA ASN A 70 20.70 -0.08 1.46
C ASN A 70 20.18 -0.89 2.65
N ALA A 71 21.03 -1.15 3.64
CA ALA A 71 20.63 -1.84 4.87
C ALA A 71 19.53 -1.08 5.64
N ILE A 72 19.70 0.24 5.84
CA ILE A 72 18.71 1.07 6.52
C ILE A 72 17.42 1.17 5.69
N ARG A 73 17.52 1.31 4.37
CA ARG A 73 16.38 1.39 3.45
C ARG A 73 15.55 0.11 3.50
N LEU A 74 16.18 -1.06 3.41
CA LEU A 74 15.54 -2.36 3.52
C LEU A 74 14.86 -2.55 4.88
N SER A 75 15.60 -2.30 5.97
CA SER A 75 15.09 -2.44 7.34
C SER A 75 13.89 -1.53 7.62
N SER A 76 13.96 -0.28 7.16
CA SER A 76 12.90 0.71 7.32
C SER A 76 11.66 0.33 6.52
N PHE A 77 11.85 -0.08 5.27
CA PHE A 77 10.75 -0.52 4.40
C PHE A 77 10.02 -1.75 4.97
N LEU A 78 10.76 -2.79 5.40
CA LEU A 78 10.16 -3.97 6.02
C LEU A 78 9.41 -3.63 7.31
N SER A 79 9.95 -2.71 8.11
CA SER A 79 9.37 -2.31 9.40
C SER A 79 8.08 -1.51 9.28
N GLY A 80 7.91 -0.71 8.21
CA GLY A 80 6.67 0.03 7.97
C GLY A 80 5.72 -0.63 6.96
N LEU A 81 6.12 -1.73 6.32
CA LEU A 81 5.23 -2.56 5.51
C LEU A 81 4.07 -3.11 6.36
N ARG A 82 2.89 -3.27 5.74
CA ARG A 82 1.73 -3.88 6.39
C ARG A 82 2.09 -5.27 6.99
N PRO A 83 1.63 -5.60 8.21
CA PRO A 83 2.01 -6.84 8.90
C PRO A 83 1.74 -8.11 8.09
N GLU A 84 0.67 -8.14 7.30
CA GLU A 84 0.27 -9.27 6.46
C GLU A 84 1.32 -9.50 5.38
N LYS A 85 1.71 -8.44 4.66
CA LYS A 85 2.77 -8.47 3.65
C LYS A 85 4.13 -8.81 4.27
N ARG A 86 4.40 -8.29 5.47
CA ARG A 86 5.67 -8.53 6.16
C ARG A 86 5.87 -10.01 6.48
N LYS A 87 4.84 -10.71 6.95
CA LYS A 87 4.94 -12.15 7.31
C LYS A 87 5.30 -13.01 6.12
N GLU A 88 4.73 -12.71 4.95
CA GLU A 88 4.93 -13.48 3.72
C GLU A 88 6.31 -13.20 3.08
N ILE A 89 6.78 -11.96 3.21
CA ILE A 89 8.09 -11.51 2.70
C ILE A 89 9.23 -11.88 3.65
N ARG A 90 8.95 -12.20 4.92
CA ARG A 90 9.94 -12.65 5.91
C ARG A 90 10.42 -14.08 5.65
N ASN A 91 10.64 -14.42 4.38
CA ASN A 91 11.46 -15.54 3.95
C ASN A 91 12.93 -15.09 3.98
N PRO A 92 13.87 -15.93 4.44
CA PRO A 92 15.28 -15.55 4.61
C PRO A 92 16.03 -15.25 3.31
N THR A 93 15.38 -15.29 2.15
CA THR A 93 16.00 -15.21 0.83
C THR A 93 16.12 -13.80 0.26
N LEU A 94 15.44 -12.80 0.83
CA LEU A 94 15.41 -11.45 0.27
C LEU A 94 16.49 -10.58 0.91
N GLU A 95 17.65 -10.52 0.27
CA GLU A 95 18.82 -9.76 0.74
C GLU A 95 18.82 -8.30 0.23
N ASN A 96 18.03 -8.01 -0.81
CA ASN A 96 18.01 -6.70 -1.47
C ASN A 96 16.66 -5.96 -1.31
N PHE A 97 16.74 -4.64 -1.15
CA PHE A 97 15.61 -3.71 -1.15
C PHE A 97 14.74 -3.86 -2.41
N GLU A 98 15.34 -3.90 -3.60
CA GLU A 98 14.58 -3.97 -4.86
C GLU A 98 13.76 -5.27 -4.96
N GLU A 99 14.35 -6.39 -4.57
CA GLU A 99 13.67 -7.69 -4.58
C GLU A 99 12.51 -7.71 -3.58
N THR A 100 12.72 -7.12 -2.41
CA THR A 100 11.70 -6.98 -1.37
C THR A 100 10.54 -6.10 -1.85
N VAL A 101 10.83 -4.97 -2.51
CA VAL A 101 9.82 -4.09 -3.09
C VAL A 101 9.05 -4.81 -4.20
N ARG A 102 9.74 -5.57 -5.06
CA ARG A 102 9.11 -6.37 -6.12
C ARG A 102 8.19 -7.45 -5.54
N ALA A 103 8.63 -8.18 -4.52
CA ALA A 103 7.80 -9.17 -3.83
C ALA A 103 6.55 -8.52 -3.22
N ALA A 104 6.71 -7.42 -2.47
CA ALA A 104 5.60 -6.69 -1.88
C ALA A 104 4.61 -6.15 -2.94
N ARG A 105 5.11 -5.71 -4.09
CA ARG A 105 4.28 -5.24 -5.20
C ARG A 105 3.51 -6.38 -5.86
N ASN A 106 4.15 -7.53 -6.07
CA ASN A 106 3.49 -8.69 -6.63
C ASN A 106 2.32 -9.13 -5.74
N MET A 107 2.53 -9.15 -4.42
CA MET A 107 1.45 -9.43 -3.47
C MET A 107 0.31 -8.40 -3.53
N GLU A 108 0.63 -7.11 -3.67
CA GLU A 108 -0.38 -6.07 -3.85
C GLU A 108 -1.22 -6.27 -5.11
N ASN A 109 -0.58 -6.69 -6.20
CA ASN A 109 -1.25 -6.98 -7.45
C ASN A 109 -2.13 -8.23 -7.33
N THR A 110 -1.62 -9.32 -6.74
CA THR A 110 -2.39 -10.55 -6.51
C THR A 110 -3.62 -10.28 -5.65
N GLN A 111 -3.46 -9.57 -4.52
CA GLN A 111 -4.58 -9.21 -3.67
C GLN A 111 -5.63 -8.35 -4.39
N SER A 112 -5.18 -7.45 -5.28
CA SER A 112 -6.08 -6.62 -6.08
C SER A 112 -6.87 -7.45 -7.12
N LEU A 113 -6.23 -8.46 -7.72
CA LEU A 113 -6.87 -9.39 -8.66
C LEU A 113 -7.90 -10.26 -7.94
N GLU A 114 -7.55 -10.86 -6.80
CA GLU A 114 -8.45 -11.69 -6.00
C GLU A 114 -9.70 -10.89 -5.54
N SER A 115 -9.50 -9.64 -5.14
CA SER A 115 -10.60 -8.75 -4.74
C SER A 115 -11.53 -8.42 -5.93
N ALA A 116 -10.96 -8.23 -7.12
CA ALA A 116 -11.74 -7.98 -8.33
C ALA A 116 -12.54 -9.22 -8.76
N GLU A 117 -11.95 -10.41 -8.66
CA GLU A 117 -12.63 -11.68 -8.93
C GLU A 117 -13.79 -11.93 -7.94
N GLN A 118 -13.56 -11.71 -6.65
CA GLN A 118 -14.61 -11.81 -5.63
C GLN A 118 -15.76 -10.82 -5.89
N GLY A 119 -15.43 -9.58 -6.28
CA GLY A 119 -16.44 -8.58 -6.65
C GLY A 119 -17.31 -9.03 -7.83
N ASN A 120 -16.70 -9.61 -8.87
CA ASN A 120 -17.41 -10.11 -10.03
C ASN A 120 -18.36 -11.28 -9.68
N ILE A 121 -17.92 -12.19 -8.80
CA ILE A 121 -18.75 -13.30 -8.33
C ILE A 121 -19.96 -12.78 -7.54
N VAL A 122 -19.75 -11.83 -6.61
CA VAL A 122 -20.84 -11.24 -5.83
C VAL A 122 -21.85 -10.53 -6.73
N ALA A 123 -21.38 -9.78 -7.73
CA ALA A 123 -22.25 -9.11 -8.69
C ALA A 123 -23.09 -10.11 -9.51
N ALA A 124 -22.48 -11.20 -9.98
CA ALA A 124 -23.20 -12.25 -10.71
C ALA A 124 -24.27 -12.94 -9.84
N VAL A 125 -23.97 -13.22 -8.56
CA VAL A 125 -24.93 -13.80 -7.61
C VAL A 125 -26.09 -12.84 -7.33
N GLN A 126 -25.82 -11.54 -7.20
CA GLN A 126 -26.87 -10.52 -7.06
C GLN A 126 -27.79 -10.50 -8.28
N GLN A 127 -27.23 -10.49 -9.50
CA GLN A 127 -28.02 -10.52 -10.74
C GLN A 127 -28.90 -11.77 -10.84
N LEU A 128 -28.37 -12.94 -10.48
CA LEU A 128 -29.18 -14.17 -10.44
C LEU A 128 -30.30 -14.07 -9.40
N THR A 129 -29.99 -13.60 -8.19
CA THR A 129 -30.97 -13.44 -7.10
C THR A 129 -32.09 -12.47 -7.48
N GLU A 130 -31.74 -11.36 -8.13
CA GLU A 130 -32.71 -10.40 -8.66
C GLU A 130 -33.56 -11.02 -9.76
N THR A 131 -32.96 -11.78 -10.68
CA THR A 131 -33.67 -12.46 -11.76
C THR A 131 -34.71 -13.44 -11.19
N PHE A 132 -34.34 -14.25 -10.19
CA PHE A 132 -35.27 -15.16 -9.52
C PHE A 132 -36.38 -14.45 -8.75
N ARG A 133 -36.10 -13.28 -8.16
CA ARG A 133 -37.13 -12.49 -7.46
C ARG A 133 -38.22 -11.94 -8.39
N HIS A 134 -37.85 -11.53 -9.60
CA HIS A 134 -38.82 -11.00 -10.58
C HIS A 134 -39.60 -12.09 -11.32
N TRP A 135 -39.26 -13.36 -11.07
CA TRP A 135 -39.92 -14.50 -11.71
C TRP A 135 -41.07 -15.09 -10.89
N ASN A 136 -41.16 -14.76 -9.60
CA ASN A 136 -42.29 -15.02 -8.69
C ASN A 136 -43.14 -13.76 -8.50
#